data_AF-A0A0B4I2L5-F1
#
_entry.id   AF-A0A0B4I2L5-F1
#
_cell.length_a   1.000
_cell.length_b   1.000
_cell.length_c   1.000
_cell.angle_alpha   90.00
_cell.angle_beta   90.00
_cell.angle_gamma   90.00
#
_symmetry.space_group_name_H-M   'P 1'
#
loop_
_entity.id
_entity.type
_entity.pdbx_description
1 polymer ?
#
loop_
_entity_poly.entity_id
_entity_poly.type
_entity_poly.pdbx_seq_one_letter_code
_entity_poly.pdbx_strand_id
1 'polypeptide(L)'
;MSDKDRIAELERLLEEVTRKNERLREEDRRKNQKSTLSEYLYNCHFHIYLKLRLLPPYPGLPVPATPVDGKFYPKRLLPWRTFAHQWELRFNDLRAACAQERRFLSELDTKIIGGLFEGNTARYISDVWYFEWFAIEQPVGKILAPIWDDKGLRGRYPFADIRVKSAGEMPWFGEHIIARENRPYRFGIQTSLDGSEHYAFVFDYQHDYVLSVEHLQEALQMETLFVDVNTRVMSKSDTRQGNAQEAWQEYIASILIRVFNFMIGYGVSYGYVAAGKFYIFLYYNPTEPQTLYHHLCVPENVIEMVSFEFNEDTMLHVGK
;
A
#
# COMPACT_ATOMS: atom_id res chain seq x y z
N MET A 1 11.51 44.22 47.94
CA MET A 1 11.61 42.74 47.96
C MET A 1 12.75 42.37 48.87
N SER A 2 12.47 41.60 49.92
CA SER A 2 13.50 41.04 50.80
C SER A 2 14.36 40.06 50.02
N ASP A 3 15.63 39.88 50.39
CA ASP A 3 16.48 38.83 49.80
C ASP A 3 15.86 37.44 49.97
N LYS A 4 15.05 37.25 51.03
CA LYS A 4 14.26 36.05 51.26
C LYS A 4 13.18 35.83 50.19
N ASP A 5 12.56 36.91 49.70
CA ASP A 5 11.56 36.84 48.64
C ASP A 5 12.21 36.53 47.28
N ARG A 6 13.42 37.04 47.05
CA ARG A 6 14.21 36.75 45.83
C ARG A 6 14.69 35.31 45.78
N ILE A 7 15.12 34.75 46.91
CA ILE A 7 15.53 33.34 47.02
C ILE A 7 14.32 32.43 46.77
N ALA A 8 13.19 32.70 47.42
CA ALA A 8 11.96 31.91 47.22
C ALA A 8 11.46 31.96 45.76
N GLU A 9 11.57 33.11 45.10
CA GLU A 9 11.20 33.24 43.68
C GLU A 9 12.17 32.46 42.76
N LEU A 10 13.47 32.52 43.02
CA LEU A 10 14.48 31.76 42.26
C LEU A 10 14.30 30.25 42.44
N GLU A 11 13.95 29.78 43.64
CA GLU A 11 13.65 28.37 43.92
C GLU A 11 12.42 27.90 43.14
N ARG A 12 11.33 28.70 43.10
CA ARG A 12 10.15 28.38 42.30
C ARG A 12 10.46 28.32 40.80
N LEU A 13 11.23 29.27 40.29
CA LEU A 13 11.64 29.29 38.87
C LEU A 13 12.51 28.07 38.53
N LEU A 14 13.45 27.71 39.41
CA LEU A 14 14.30 26.54 39.22
C LEU A 14 13.48 25.24 39.21
N GLU A 15 12.51 25.11 40.11
CA GLU A 15 11.64 23.94 40.19
C GLU A 15 10.72 23.85 38.96
N GLU A 16 10.18 24.97 38.49
CA GLU A 16 9.38 25.02 37.26
C GLU A 16 10.20 24.63 36.02
N VAL A 17 11.42 25.17 35.89
CA VAL A 17 12.34 24.82 34.80
C VAL A 17 12.74 23.35 34.87
N THR A 18 13.01 22.82 36.07
CA THR A 18 13.38 21.41 36.26
C THR A 18 12.23 20.49 35.85
N ARG A 19 11.02 20.74 36.36
CA ARG A 19 9.81 19.98 35.98
C ARG A 19 9.53 20.06 34.49
N LYS A 20 9.73 21.23 33.86
CA LYS A 20 9.56 21.39 32.41
C LYS A 20 10.61 20.59 31.63
N ASN A 21 11.87 20.64 32.05
CA ASN A 21 12.96 19.87 31.43
C ASN A 21 12.76 18.36 31.59
N GLU A 22 12.29 17.88 32.73
CA GLU A 22 11.97 16.47 32.95
C GLU A 22 10.83 16.01 32.03
N ARG A 23 9.77 16.81 31.90
CA ARG A 23 8.67 16.52 30.95
C ARG A 23 9.16 16.44 29.51
N LEU A 24 9.99 17.39 29.07
CA LEU A 24 10.56 17.39 27.73
C LEU A 24 11.43 16.15 27.48
N ARG A 25 12.29 15.79 28.46
CA ARG A 25 13.13 14.59 28.37
C ARG A 25 12.31 13.31 28.29
N GLU A 26 11.24 13.21 29.08
CA GLU A 26 10.36 12.03 29.05
C GLU A 26 9.58 11.95 27.73
N GLU A 27 9.12 13.09 27.20
CA GLU A 27 8.45 13.15 25.90
C GLU A 27 9.39 12.74 24.76
N ASP A 28 10.63 13.24 24.76
CA ASP A 28 11.66 12.85 23.79
C ASP A 28 12.01 11.36 23.90
N ARG A 29 12.12 10.84 25.13
CA ARG A 29 12.34 9.42 25.38
C ARG A 29 11.20 8.57 24.81
N ARG A 30 9.95 8.99 25.01
CA ARG A 30 8.75 8.31 24.49
C ARG A 30 8.73 8.32 22.96
N LYS A 31 9.02 9.47 22.33
CA LYS A 31 9.04 9.61 20.86
C LYS A 31 10.15 8.80 20.21
N ASN A 32 11.27 8.62 20.89
CA ASN A 32 12.42 7.86 20.39
C ASN A 32 12.36 6.36 20.73
N GLN A 33 11.41 5.95 21.58
CA GLN A 33 11.19 4.54 21.90
C GLN A 33 10.69 3.77 20.68
N LYS A 34 11.17 2.54 20.49
CA LYS A 34 10.65 1.65 19.45
C LYS A 34 9.16 1.34 19.67
N SER A 35 8.44 1.23 18.56
CA SER A 35 7.00 1.04 18.54
C SER A 35 6.65 -0.45 18.56
N THR A 36 5.50 -0.78 19.13
CA THR A 36 4.78 -2.04 18.85
C THR A 36 4.26 -2.05 17.41
N LEU A 37 3.77 -3.21 16.93
CA LEU A 37 3.21 -3.29 15.56
C LEU A 37 2.03 -2.32 15.37
N SER A 38 1.09 -2.27 16.32
CA SER A 38 -0.09 -1.41 16.23
C SER A 38 0.28 0.08 16.26
N GLU A 39 1.17 0.49 17.17
CA GLU A 39 1.69 1.86 17.22
C GLU A 39 2.41 2.22 15.92
N TYR A 40 3.20 1.30 15.36
CA TYR A 40 3.92 1.54 14.12
C TYR A 40 2.98 1.72 12.92
N LEU A 41 1.98 0.84 12.76
CA LEU A 41 1.01 0.97 11.67
C LEU A 41 0.17 2.24 11.79
N TYR A 42 -0.22 2.61 13.02
CA TYR A 42 -0.85 3.89 13.31
C TYR A 42 0.05 5.07 12.87
N ASN A 43 1.32 5.07 13.31
CA ASN A 43 2.28 6.12 12.95
C ASN A 43 2.55 6.17 11.44
N CYS A 44 2.66 5.02 10.77
CA CYS A 44 2.78 4.95 9.31
C CYS A 44 1.62 5.64 8.61
N HIS A 45 0.39 5.42 9.07
CA HIS A 45 -0.76 6.09 8.50
C HIS A 45 -0.66 7.62 8.66
N PHE A 46 -0.57 8.09 9.90
CA PHE A 46 -0.67 9.53 10.21
C PHE A 46 0.57 10.33 9.82
N HIS A 47 1.76 9.75 9.94
CA HIS A 47 3.01 10.45 9.73
C HIS A 47 3.58 10.23 8.34
N ILE A 48 3.23 9.16 7.62
CA ILE A 48 3.79 8.85 6.31
C ILE A 48 2.70 8.88 5.22
N TYR A 49 1.68 8.02 5.32
CA TYR A 49 0.66 7.86 4.27
C TYR A 49 -0.16 9.13 4.03
N LEU A 50 -0.60 9.81 5.10
CA LEU A 50 -1.34 11.07 4.97
C LEU A 50 -0.47 12.24 4.46
N LYS A 51 0.86 12.10 4.49
CA LYS A 51 1.78 13.09 3.92
C LYS A 51 1.94 12.94 2.41
N LEU A 52 1.64 11.77 1.84
CA LEU A 52 1.58 11.60 0.39
C LEU A 52 0.49 12.49 -0.18
N ARG A 53 0.90 13.49 -0.97
CA ARG A 53 -0.02 14.33 -1.75
C ARG A 53 0.10 13.96 -3.21
N LEU A 54 -1.04 13.72 -3.84
CA LEU A 54 -1.13 13.46 -5.26
C LEU A 54 -1.78 14.64 -5.97
N LEU A 55 -1.56 14.76 -7.27
CA LEU A 55 -2.40 15.62 -8.09
C LEU A 55 -3.86 15.12 -8.08
N PRO A 56 -4.85 16.02 -8.15
CA PRO A 56 -6.23 15.60 -8.32
C PRO A 56 -6.38 14.76 -9.59
N PRO A 57 -7.38 13.86 -9.65
CA PRO A 57 -7.64 13.05 -10.83
C PRO A 57 -7.75 13.94 -12.07
N TYR A 58 -7.15 13.50 -13.18
CA TYR A 58 -7.22 14.23 -14.43
C TYR A 58 -8.67 14.23 -14.95
N PRO A 59 -9.29 15.40 -15.20
CA PRO A 59 -10.70 15.48 -15.59
C PRO A 59 -10.97 15.08 -17.05
N GLY A 60 -9.93 14.71 -17.82
CA GLY A 60 -10.04 14.31 -19.22
C GLY A 60 -9.95 12.80 -19.43
N LEU A 61 -9.68 12.40 -20.68
CA LEU A 61 -9.46 11.00 -21.03
C LEU A 61 -8.21 10.44 -20.33
N PRO A 62 -8.19 9.13 -20.01
CA PRO A 62 -6.99 8.51 -19.45
C PRO A 62 -5.81 8.66 -20.41
N VAL A 63 -4.59 8.70 -19.87
CA VAL A 63 -3.41 8.59 -20.74
C VAL A 63 -3.38 7.22 -21.41
N PRO A 64 -2.80 7.10 -22.62
CA PRO A 64 -2.68 5.81 -23.29
C PRO A 64 -2.01 4.77 -22.39
N ALA A 65 -2.68 3.64 -22.17
CA ALA A 65 -2.08 2.48 -21.52
C ALA A 65 -1.06 1.82 -22.45
N THR A 66 -0.15 1.03 -21.88
CA THR A 66 0.72 0.15 -22.68
C THR A 66 -0.14 -0.86 -23.45
N PRO A 67 0.16 -1.11 -24.74
CA PRO A 67 -0.56 -2.09 -25.53
C PRO A 67 -0.59 -3.47 -24.87
N VAL A 68 -1.73 -4.14 -24.93
CA VAL A 68 -1.95 -5.48 -24.39
C VAL A 68 -2.21 -6.53 -25.47
N ASP A 69 -1.93 -6.18 -26.73
CA ASP A 69 -2.07 -7.08 -27.86
C ASP A 69 -1.17 -8.32 -27.70
N GLY A 70 -1.75 -9.50 -27.95
CA GLY A 70 -1.06 -10.78 -27.80
C GLY A 70 -0.77 -11.23 -26.37
N LYS A 71 -1.26 -10.50 -25.35
CA LYS A 71 -1.12 -10.87 -23.93
C LYS A 71 -2.26 -11.81 -23.50
N PHE A 72 -2.02 -12.61 -22.46
CA PHE A 72 -3.09 -13.37 -21.83
C PHE A 72 -4.08 -12.42 -21.18
N TYR A 73 -5.38 -12.60 -21.44
CA TYR A 73 -6.44 -11.82 -20.82
C TYR A 73 -7.50 -12.74 -20.19
N PRO A 74 -8.05 -12.38 -19.02
CA PRO A 74 -9.17 -13.10 -18.41
C PRO A 74 -10.48 -12.74 -19.12
N LYS A 75 -11.49 -13.63 -19.04
CA LYS A 75 -12.84 -13.36 -19.57
C LYS A 75 -13.79 -12.76 -18.54
N ARG A 76 -13.57 -13.06 -17.26
CA ARG A 76 -14.43 -12.65 -16.16
C ARG A 76 -13.64 -11.88 -15.10
N LEU A 77 -14.21 -10.78 -14.63
CA LEU A 77 -13.72 -10.02 -13.48
C LEU A 77 -14.68 -10.22 -12.32
N LEU A 78 -14.23 -10.83 -11.22
CA LEU A 78 -15.11 -11.12 -10.07
C LEU A 78 -14.55 -10.55 -8.76
N PRO A 79 -15.41 -10.12 -7.82
CA PRO A 79 -14.93 -9.74 -6.50
C PRO A 79 -14.26 -10.90 -5.77
N TRP A 80 -13.10 -10.66 -5.14
CA TRP A 80 -12.42 -11.60 -4.27
C TRP A 80 -13.11 -11.62 -2.89
N ARG A 81 -14.24 -12.32 -2.81
CA ARG A 81 -15.13 -12.31 -1.64
C ARG A 81 -14.49 -12.80 -0.35
N THR A 82 -13.50 -13.70 -0.44
CA THR A 82 -12.81 -14.24 0.74
C THR A 82 -11.63 -13.39 1.20
N PHE A 83 -11.32 -12.27 0.52
CA PHE A 83 -10.14 -11.46 0.81
C PHE A 83 -10.12 -10.97 2.27
N ALA A 84 -11.20 -10.33 2.73
CA ALA A 84 -11.26 -9.76 4.08
C ALA A 84 -11.01 -10.82 5.17
N HIS A 85 -11.70 -11.96 5.08
CA HIS A 85 -11.52 -13.06 6.03
C HIS A 85 -10.11 -13.65 5.98
N GLN A 86 -9.55 -13.86 4.78
CA GLN A 86 -8.18 -14.34 4.64
C GLN A 86 -7.18 -13.34 5.21
N TRP A 87 -7.33 -12.06 4.89
CA TRP A 87 -6.49 -10.98 5.40
C TRP A 87 -6.50 -10.95 6.92
N GLU A 88 -7.68 -10.96 7.55
CA GLU A 88 -7.82 -10.91 9.01
C GLU A 88 -7.16 -12.12 9.69
N LEU A 89 -7.36 -13.33 9.15
CA LEU A 89 -6.72 -14.54 9.66
C LEU A 89 -5.19 -14.42 9.63
N ARG A 90 -4.62 -13.99 8.49
CA ARG A 90 -3.17 -13.82 8.34
C ARG A 90 -2.63 -12.69 9.22
N PHE A 91 -3.38 -11.62 9.35
CA PHE A 91 -2.99 -10.46 10.14
C PHE A 91 -3.07 -10.74 11.65
N ASN A 92 -3.97 -11.60 12.09
CA ASN A 92 -3.99 -12.13 13.46
C ASN A 92 -2.72 -12.92 13.81
N ASP A 93 -2.22 -13.74 12.89
CA ASP A 93 -0.96 -14.47 13.09
C ASP A 93 0.22 -13.50 13.26
N LEU A 94 0.27 -12.46 12.43
CA LEU A 94 1.28 -11.42 12.52
C LEU A 94 1.18 -10.66 13.86
N ARG A 95 -0.04 -10.27 14.29
CA ARG A 95 -0.26 -9.63 15.59
C ARG A 95 0.22 -10.49 16.74
N ALA A 96 -0.07 -11.79 16.70
CA ALA A 96 0.37 -12.74 17.71
C ALA A 96 1.91 -12.84 17.76
N ALA A 97 2.57 -12.95 16.60
CA ALA A 97 4.03 -12.99 16.50
C ALA A 97 4.70 -11.71 17.05
N CYS A 98 4.03 -10.56 16.92
CA CYS A 98 4.57 -9.27 17.35
C CYS A 98 4.10 -8.81 18.74
N ALA A 99 3.29 -9.58 19.46
CA ALA A 99 2.49 -9.10 20.59
C ALA A 99 3.30 -8.48 21.76
N GLN A 100 4.57 -8.85 21.93
CA GLN A 100 5.42 -8.35 23.03
C GLN A 100 6.64 -7.57 22.56
N GLU A 101 6.72 -7.22 21.28
CA GLU A 101 7.95 -6.73 20.67
C GLU A 101 7.86 -5.26 20.27
N ARG A 102 8.58 -4.40 20.98
CA ARG A 102 8.86 -3.01 20.55
C ARG A 102 10.08 -2.99 19.64
N ARG A 103 9.92 -3.44 18.39
CA ARG A 103 11.03 -3.57 17.41
C ARG A 103 10.87 -2.66 16.20
N PHE A 104 9.73 -2.02 16.04
CA PHE A 104 9.42 -1.21 14.87
C PHE A 104 9.87 0.24 15.06
N LEU A 105 9.95 0.97 13.94
CA LEU A 105 10.38 2.37 13.92
C LEU A 105 9.59 3.22 14.93
N SER A 106 10.29 4.12 15.60
CA SER A 106 9.72 4.99 16.63
C SER A 106 8.78 6.04 16.03
N GLU A 107 8.03 6.74 16.88
CA GLU A 107 7.22 7.90 16.46
C GLU A 107 8.11 8.95 15.77
N LEU A 108 9.31 9.21 16.30
CA LEU A 108 10.28 10.11 15.69
C LEU A 108 10.76 9.61 14.32
N ASP A 109 11.14 8.33 14.21
CA ASP A 109 11.59 7.72 12.95
C ASP A 109 10.54 7.91 11.84
N THR A 110 9.27 7.61 12.15
CA THR A 110 8.16 7.75 11.19
C THR A 110 7.86 9.21 10.81
N LYS A 111 8.01 10.17 11.73
CA LYS A 111 7.91 11.60 11.42
C LYS A 111 9.02 12.08 10.50
N ILE A 112 10.25 11.61 10.72
CA ILE A 112 11.40 11.93 9.86
C ILE A 112 11.14 11.40 8.44
N ILE A 113 10.69 10.15 8.31
CA ILE A 113 10.33 9.56 6.99
C ILE A 113 9.18 10.35 6.37
N GLY A 114 8.15 10.69 7.15
CA GLY A 114 7.04 11.54 6.73
C GLY A 114 7.46 12.87 6.14
N GLY A 115 8.46 13.50 6.75
CA GLY A 115 9.06 14.74 6.28
C GLY A 115 9.66 14.66 4.87
N LEU A 116 10.01 13.46 4.38
CA LEU A 116 10.47 13.27 2.99
C LEU A 116 9.36 13.53 1.96
N PHE A 117 8.10 13.31 2.36
CA PHE A 117 6.92 13.44 1.50
C PHE A 117 6.15 14.74 1.76
N GLU A 118 6.38 15.39 2.90
CA GLU A 118 5.70 16.61 3.26
C GLU A 118 6.05 17.78 2.31
N GLY A 119 5.01 18.50 1.87
CA GLY A 119 5.18 19.65 0.97
C GLY A 119 5.41 19.31 -0.51
N ASN A 120 5.66 18.04 -0.84
CA ASN A 120 5.84 17.58 -2.22
C ASN A 120 4.55 16.93 -2.74
N THR A 121 4.04 17.42 -3.86
CA THR A 121 3.00 16.72 -4.61
C THR A 121 3.67 15.74 -5.57
N ALA A 122 3.35 14.45 -5.47
CA ALA A 122 3.76 13.45 -6.45
C ALA A 122 3.13 13.79 -7.81
N ARG A 123 4.00 14.02 -8.81
CA ARG A 123 3.62 14.40 -10.17
C ARG A 123 3.96 13.32 -11.19
N TYR A 124 4.90 12.44 -10.85
CA TYR A 124 5.41 11.41 -11.74
C TYR A 124 5.34 10.04 -11.08
N ILE A 125 5.30 8.99 -11.91
CA ILE A 125 5.29 7.60 -11.44
C ILE A 125 6.51 7.28 -10.55
N SER A 126 7.63 7.97 -10.76
CA SER A 126 8.83 7.88 -9.92
C SER A 126 8.58 8.35 -8.48
N ASP A 127 7.69 9.32 -8.26
CA ASP A 127 7.38 9.86 -6.94
C ASP A 127 6.53 8.86 -6.15
N VAL A 128 5.53 8.26 -6.81
CA VAL A 128 4.72 7.16 -6.27
C VAL A 128 5.61 5.96 -5.97
N TRP A 129 6.48 5.58 -6.90
CA TRP A 129 7.45 4.51 -6.70
C TRP A 129 8.35 4.76 -5.48
N TYR A 130 8.87 5.97 -5.32
CA TYR A 130 9.72 6.33 -4.19
C TYR A 130 8.95 6.20 -2.87
N PHE A 131 7.69 6.65 -2.84
CA PHE A 131 6.81 6.44 -1.70
C PHE A 131 6.58 4.96 -1.40
N GLU A 132 6.11 4.19 -2.37
CA GLU A 132 5.81 2.76 -2.22
C GLU A 132 7.02 1.97 -1.74
N TRP A 133 8.20 2.26 -2.29
CA TRP A 133 9.42 1.58 -1.91
C TRP A 133 9.84 1.88 -0.47
N PHE A 134 9.92 3.16 -0.08
CA PHE A 134 10.39 3.56 1.25
C PHE A 134 9.36 3.34 2.36
N ALA A 135 8.09 3.66 2.10
CA ALA A 135 7.04 3.66 3.11
C ALA A 135 6.41 2.28 3.31
N ILE A 136 6.45 1.40 2.31
CA ILE A 136 5.67 0.16 2.32
C ILE A 136 6.58 -1.04 2.08
N GLU A 137 7.26 -1.12 0.95
CA GLU A 137 7.96 -2.35 0.55
C GLU A 137 9.19 -2.65 1.39
N GLN A 138 9.98 -1.64 1.76
CA GLN A 138 11.13 -1.83 2.64
C GLN A 138 10.71 -2.25 4.07
N PRO A 139 9.70 -1.61 4.69
CA PRO A 139 9.20 -2.06 5.99
C PRO A 139 8.60 -3.47 6.01
N VAL A 140 7.91 -3.90 4.95
CA VAL A 140 7.17 -5.19 4.95
C VAL A 140 8.07 -6.36 5.35
N GLY A 141 9.31 -6.45 4.86
CA GLY A 141 10.24 -7.52 5.25
C GLY A 141 10.52 -7.54 6.76
N LYS A 142 10.67 -6.36 7.38
CA LYS A 142 10.86 -6.24 8.84
C LYS A 142 9.59 -6.56 9.61
N ILE A 143 8.42 -6.22 9.06
CA ILE A 143 7.12 -6.55 9.64
C ILE A 143 6.91 -8.06 9.66
N LEU A 144 7.28 -8.76 8.58
CA LEU A 144 7.08 -10.20 8.48
C LEU A 144 8.15 -11.03 9.21
N ALA A 145 9.33 -10.47 9.48
CA ALA A 145 10.43 -11.19 10.12
C ALA A 145 10.04 -11.98 11.40
N PRO A 146 9.22 -11.46 12.33
CA PRO A 146 8.79 -12.22 13.50
C PRO A 146 7.98 -13.49 13.19
N ILE A 147 7.25 -13.52 12.06
CA ILE A 147 6.54 -14.73 11.60
C ILE A 147 7.56 -15.84 11.32
N TRP A 148 8.71 -15.47 10.77
CA TRP A 148 9.78 -16.40 10.45
C TRP A 148 10.53 -16.84 11.69
N ASP A 149 10.42 -16.20 12.85
CA ASP A 149 11.07 -16.66 14.10
C ASP A 149 10.17 -17.60 14.92
N ASP A 150 8.85 -17.53 14.72
CA ASP A 150 7.89 -18.35 15.44
C ASP A 150 7.81 -19.78 14.87
N LYS A 151 8.14 -20.77 15.71
CA LYS A 151 8.14 -22.20 15.34
C LYS A 151 6.76 -22.73 14.93
N GLY A 152 5.69 -22.25 15.54
CA GLY A 152 4.32 -22.65 15.21
C GLY A 152 3.85 -22.04 13.89
N LEU A 153 4.23 -20.79 13.61
CA LEU A 153 3.95 -20.12 12.35
C LEU A 153 4.74 -20.70 11.18
N ARG A 154 6.01 -21.10 11.39
CA ARG A 154 6.79 -21.82 10.36
C ARG A 154 6.12 -23.09 9.84
N GLY A 155 5.34 -23.77 10.69
CA GLY A 155 4.56 -24.94 10.26
C GLY A 155 3.40 -24.57 9.32
N ARG A 156 2.85 -23.36 9.45
CA ARG A 156 1.75 -22.83 8.61
C ARG A 156 2.26 -22.09 7.37
N TYR A 157 3.43 -21.49 7.46
CA TYR A 157 4.11 -20.73 6.41
C TYR A 157 5.48 -21.39 6.15
N PRO A 158 5.56 -22.40 5.26
CA PRO A 158 6.77 -23.21 5.06
C PRO A 158 7.82 -22.50 4.20
N PHE A 159 8.12 -21.24 4.52
CA PHE A 159 9.11 -20.41 3.84
C PHE A 159 9.85 -19.53 4.85
N ALA A 160 11.09 -19.18 4.50
CA ALA A 160 12.03 -18.49 5.37
C ALA A 160 11.98 -16.96 5.21
N ASP A 161 11.56 -16.46 4.06
CA ASP A 161 11.51 -15.01 3.79
C ASP A 161 10.57 -14.68 2.61
N ILE A 162 10.04 -13.45 2.59
CA ILE A 162 9.43 -12.81 1.42
C ILE A 162 10.00 -11.40 1.29
N ARG A 163 10.52 -11.08 0.10
CA ARG A 163 11.07 -9.77 -0.21
C ARG A 163 10.64 -9.25 -1.57
N VAL A 164 10.60 -7.93 -1.72
CA VAL A 164 10.25 -7.28 -2.99
C VAL A 164 11.51 -7.00 -3.81
N LYS A 165 11.62 -7.62 -4.98
CA LYS A 165 12.74 -7.40 -5.92
C LYS A 165 12.27 -6.62 -7.15
N SER A 166 13.13 -5.74 -7.64
CA SER A 166 12.90 -5.02 -8.89
C SER A 166 13.14 -5.93 -10.09
N ALA A 167 12.30 -5.82 -11.13
CA ALA A 167 12.48 -6.55 -12.39
C ALA A 167 13.53 -5.90 -13.32
N GLY A 168 14.19 -4.82 -12.87
CA GLY A 168 15.25 -4.09 -13.58
C GLY A 168 15.79 -2.92 -12.75
N GLU A 169 16.59 -2.06 -13.38
CA GLU A 169 17.04 -0.81 -12.76
C GLU A 169 15.86 0.15 -12.51
N MET A 170 16.06 1.07 -11.56
CA MET A 170 15.12 2.17 -11.31
C MET A 170 14.91 2.93 -12.63
N PRO A 171 13.66 3.20 -13.04
CA PRO A 171 13.43 4.02 -14.22
C PRO A 171 14.04 5.41 -13.96
N TRP A 172 15.02 5.80 -14.77
CA TRP A 172 15.52 7.18 -14.78
C TRP A 172 14.36 8.14 -15.11
N PHE A 173 14.42 9.39 -14.61
CA PHE A 173 13.41 10.40 -14.91
C PHE A 173 13.09 10.41 -16.42
N GLY A 174 11.85 10.05 -16.77
CA GLY A 174 11.37 10.03 -18.16
C GLY A 174 11.36 8.65 -18.85
N GLU A 175 11.73 7.54 -18.20
CA GLU A 175 11.37 6.21 -18.70
C GLU A 175 9.84 6.05 -18.67
N HIS A 176 9.22 6.28 -19.82
CA HIS A 176 7.80 6.08 -20.01
C HIS A 176 7.41 4.61 -19.74
N ILE A 177 6.18 4.42 -19.24
CA ILE A 177 5.46 3.15 -19.09
C ILE A 177 5.61 2.23 -20.33
N ILE A 178 5.86 2.83 -21.51
CA ILE A 178 6.06 2.20 -22.82
C ILE A 178 7.34 1.32 -22.89
N ALA A 179 8.41 1.61 -22.14
CA ALA A 179 9.65 0.83 -22.21
C ALA A 179 9.57 -0.57 -21.55
N ARG A 180 8.44 -0.93 -20.92
CA ARG A 180 8.30 -2.13 -20.07
C ARG A 180 7.21 -3.11 -20.52
N GLU A 181 7.02 -3.27 -21.82
CA GLU A 181 6.01 -4.19 -22.40
C GLU A 181 6.11 -5.65 -21.94
N ASN A 182 7.32 -6.12 -21.56
CA ASN A 182 7.59 -7.54 -21.37
C ASN A 182 7.97 -7.94 -19.94
N ARG A 183 7.89 -7.04 -18.95
CA ARG A 183 8.15 -7.38 -17.54
C ARG A 183 7.31 -6.55 -16.57
N PRO A 184 6.93 -7.10 -15.40
CA PRO A 184 6.30 -6.32 -14.33
C PRO A 184 7.29 -5.27 -13.80
N TYR A 185 6.82 -4.28 -13.05
CA TYR A 185 7.74 -3.36 -12.37
C TYR A 185 8.55 -4.08 -11.31
N ARG A 186 7.86 -4.89 -10.50
CA ARG A 186 8.45 -5.62 -9.37
C ARG A 186 7.74 -6.95 -9.15
N PHE A 187 8.42 -7.82 -8.41
CA PHE A 187 7.88 -9.10 -7.99
C PHE A 187 8.30 -9.41 -6.55
N GLY A 188 7.44 -10.13 -5.85
CA GLY A 188 7.76 -10.76 -4.59
C GLY A 188 8.56 -12.03 -4.84
N ILE A 189 9.68 -12.18 -4.14
CA ILE A 189 10.44 -13.42 -4.06
C ILE A 189 10.22 -14.04 -2.70
N GLN A 190 9.78 -15.29 -2.70
CA GLN A 190 9.70 -16.14 -1.53
C GLN A 190 10.93 -17.04 -1.50
N THR A 191 11.55 -17.14 -0.33
CA THR A 191 12.65 -18.09 -0.09
C THR A 191 12.12 -19.27 0.71
N SER A 192 12.19 -20.47 0.15
CA SER A 192 11.81 -21.70 0.82
C SER A 192 12.80 -22.05 1.95
N LEU A 193 12.44 -22.99 2.83
CA LEU A 193 13.30 -23.40 3.95
C LEU A 193 14.63 -24.04 3.51
N ASP A 194 14.70 -24.57 2.29
CA ASP A 194 15.91 -25.12 1.66
C ASP A 194 16.78 -24.06 0.97
N GLY A 195 16.37 -22.79 1.01
CA GLY A 195 17.06 -21.67 0.36
C GLY A 195 16.70 -21.46 -1.12
N SER A 196 15.82 -22.28 -1.70
CA SER A 196 15.34 -22.06 -3.07
C SER A 196 14.44 -20.82 -3.16
N GLU A 197 14.52 -20.09 -4.27
CA GLU A 197 13.77 -18.86 -4.49
C GLU A 197 12.69 -19.04 -5.56
N HIS A 198 11.48 -18.59 -5.24
CA HIS A 198 10.31 -18.68 -6.10
C HIS A 198 9.60 -17.34 -6.19
N TYR A 199 8.92 -17.09 -7.31
CA TYR A 199 8.03 -15.93 -7.42
C TYR A 199 6.80 -16.14 -6.54
N ALA A 200 6.50 -15.16 -5.70
CA ALA A 200 5.35 -15.19 -4.80
C ALA A 200 4.15 -14.40 -5.36
N PHE A 201 4.45 -13.23 -5.95
CA PHE A 201 3.48 -12.34 -6.55
C PHE A 201 4.14 -11.37 -7.53
N VAL A 202 3.35 -10.77 -8.41
CA VAL A 202 3.78 -9.73 -9.37
C VAL A 202 2.94 -8.48 -9.21
N PHE A 203 3.49 -7.31 -9.48
CA PHE A 203 2.70 -6.08 -9.48
C PHE A 203 3.25 -5.01 -10.41
N ASP A 204 2.38 -4.06 -10.71
CA ASP A 204 2.65 -2.92 -11.55
C ASP A 204 2.28 -1.64 -10.79
N TYR A 205 3.01 -0.55 -11.05
CA TYR A 205 2.64 0.76 -10.51
C TYR A 205 1.81 1.50 -11.53
N GLN A 206 0.73 2.08 -11.06
CA GLN A 206 0.01 3.12 -11.78
C GLN A 206 0.13 4.42 -10.99
N HIS A 207 -0.26 5.52 -11.61
CA HIS A 207 -0.34 6.77 -10.88
C HIS A 207 -1.80 7.16 -10.72
N ASP A 208 -2.23 7.43 -9.50
CA ASP A 208 -3.59 7.83 -9.14
C ASP A 208 -4.13 9.08 -9.84
N TYR A 209 -3.31 10.07 -10.27
CA TYR A 209 -3.85 11.18 -11.06
C TYR A 209 -4.38 10.70 -12.43
N VAL A 210 -3.89 9.55 -12.90
CA VAL A 210 -4.35 8.88 -14.11
C VAL A 210 -5.59 8.05 -13.82
N LEU A 211 -5.96 7.77 -12.56
CA LEU A 211 -6.92 6.73 -12.26
C LEU A 211 -8.00 7.24 -11.30
N SER A 212 -9.13 7.66 -11.87
CA SER A 212 -10.32 8.03 -11.09
C SER A 212 -10.85 6.83 -10.31
N VAL A 213 -10.93 6.95 -8.98
CA VAL A 213 -11.49 5.92 -8.10
C VAL A 213 -12.93 5.59 -8.48
N GLU A 214 -13.71 6.58 -8.94
CA GLU A 214 -15.09 6.38 -9.37
C GLU A 214 -15.16 5.49 -10.61
N HIS A 215 -14.42 5.83 -11.67
CA HIS A 215 -14.36 5.01 -12.88
C HIS A 215 -13.75 3.62 -12.62
N LEU A 216 -12.81 3.53 -11.68
CA LEU A 216 -12.27 2.26 -11.21
C LEU A 216 -13.35 1.40 -10.58
N GLN A 217 -14.08 1.95 -9.61
CA GLN A 217 -15.16 1.24 -8.92
C GLN A 217 -16.21 0.77 -9.91
N GLU A 218 -16.63 1.61 -10.85
CA GLU A 218 -17.57 1.25 -11.92
C GLU A 218 -17.05 0.08 -12.76
N ALA A 219 -15.82 0.16 -13.27
CA ALA A 219 -15.23 -0.88 -14.11
C ALA A 219 -15.04 -2.20 -13.35
N LEU A 220 -14.68 -2.15 -12.07
CA LEU A 220 -14.53 -3.32 -11.22
C LEU A 220 -15.86 -4.05 -10.93
N GLN A 221 -17.02 -3.40 -11.12
CA GLN A 221 -18.32 -4.08 -11.05
C GLN A 221 -18.71 -4.79 -12.35
N MET A 222 -17.99 -4.56 -13.44
CA MET A 222 -18.31 -5.15 -14.74
C MET A 222 -17.67 -6.53 -14.88
N GLU A 223 -18.46 -7.59 -14.69
CA GLU A 223 -17.97 -8.96 -14.85
C GLU A 223 -17.38 -9.23 -16.24
N THR A 224 -17.98 -8.62 -17.28
CA THR A 224 -17.61 -8.78 -18.69
C THR A 224 -16.63 -7.71 -19.19
N LEU A 225 -16.04 -6.89 -18.30
CA LEU A 225 -15.18 -5.74 -18.65
C LEU A 225 -14.23 -6.05 -19.82
N PHE A 226 -13.49 -7.15 -19.71
CA PHE A 226 -12.46 -7.53 -20.68
C PHE A 226 -13.04 -7.93 -22.03
N VAL A 227 -14.16 -8.67 -22.04
CA VAL A 227 -14.82 -9.11 -23.28
C VAL A 227 -15.45 -7.92 -23.99
N ASP A 228 -16.07 -7.02 -23.24
CA ASP A 228 -16.71 -5.82 -23.78
C ASP A 228 -15.68 -4.87 -24.39
N VAL A 229 -14.58 -4.62 -23.67
CA VAL A 229 -13.43 -3.85 -24.18
C VAL A 229 -12.86 -4.49 -25.44
N ASN A 230 -12.58 -5.79 -25.42
CA ASN A 230 -12.01 -6.49 -26.58
C ASN A 230 -12.95 -6.42 -27.80
N THR A 231 -14.25 -6.60 -27.59
CA THR A 231 -15.25 -6.52 -28.67
C THR A 231 -15.28 -5.13 -29.30
N ARG A 232 -15.22 -4.07 -28.48
CA ARG A 232 -15.15 -2.68 -28.96
C ARG A 232 -13.87 -2.40 -29.73
N VAL A 233 -12.72 -2.80 -29.19
CA VAL A 233 -11.40 -2.59 -29.84
C VAL A 233 -11.36 -3.29 -31.20
N MET A 234 -11.85 -4.52 -31.29
CA MET A 234 -11.88 -5.29 -32.54
C MET A 234 -12.91 -4.76 -33.57
N SER A 235 -13.95 -4.05 -33.12
CA SER A 235 -15.02 -3.53 -34.00
C SER A 235 -14.75 -2.12 -34.52
N LYS A 236 -13.80 -1.38 -33.94
CA LYS A 236 -13.48 0.01 -34.34
C LYS A 236 -12.63 0.01 -35.62
N SER A 237 -13.21 0.44 -36.75
CA SER A 237 -12.46 0.85 -37.95
C SER A 237 -11.94 2.29 -37.79
N ASP A 238 -10.68 2.45 -37.40
CA ASP A 238 -9.85 3.70 -37.40
C ASP A 238 -10.41 5.00 -36.79
N THR A 239 -11.65 5.05 -36.29
CA THR A 239 -12.25 6.23 -35.66
C THR A 239 -12.28 6.02 -34.15
N ARG A 240 -11.33 6.66 -33.45
CA ARG A 240 -11.23 6.70 -31.97
C ARG A 240 -12.37 7.55 -31.36
N GLN A 241 -13.63 7.19 -31.60
CA GLN A 241 -14.78 7.83 -30.97
C GLN A 241 -15.42 6.88 -29.96
N GLY A 242 -14.69 6.61 -28.88
CA GLY A 242 -15.30 6.13 -27.64
C GLY A 242 -15.66 7.32 -26.76
N ASN A 243 -16.75 7.22 -25.99
CA ASN A 243 -17.04 8.22 -24.96
C ASN A 243 -16.00 8.10 -23.81
N ALA A 244 -15.96 9.08 -22.91
CA ALA A 244 -14.97 9.10 -21.82
C ALA A 244 -15.00 7.81 -20.97
N GLN A 245 -16.19 7.28 -20.68
CA GLN A 245 -16.35 6.07 -19.90
C GLN A 245 -15.73 4.84 -20.59
N GLU A 246 -15.92 4.69 -21.90
CA GLU A 246 -15.30 3.60 -22.66
C GLU A 246 -13.77 3.69 -22.65
N ALA A 247 -13.21 4.90 -22.77
CA ALA A 247 -11.76 5.10 -22.68
C ALA A 247 -11.23 4.71 -21.30
N TRP A 248 -11.94 5.05 -20.23
CA TRP A 248 -11.62 4.62 -18.87
C TRP A 248 -11.69 3.11 -18.68
N GLN A 249 -12.72 2.46 -19.23
CA GLN A 249 -12.83 0.99 -19.22
C GLN A 249 -11.68 0.33 -19.99
N GLU A 250 -11.33 0.85 -21.18
CA GLU A 250 -10.20 0.35 -21.98
C GLU A 250 -8.88 0.48 -21.21
N TYR A 251 -8.65 1.62 -20.54
CA TYR A 251 -7.48 1.86 -19.71
C TYR A 251 -7.42 0.91 -18.50
N ILE A 252 -8.51 0.79 -17.74
CA ILE A 252 -8.60 -0.08 -16.55
C ILE A 252 -8.44 -1.55 -16.95
N ALA A 253 -9.09 -1.99 -18.03
CA ALA A 253 -8.90 -3.34 -18.55
C ALA A 253 -7.42 -3.59 -18.92
N SER A 254 -6.77 -2.64 -19.59
CA SER A 254 -5.37 -2.77 -19.99
C SER A 254 -4.43 -2.94 -18.79
N ILE A 255 -4.58 -2.16 -17.72
CA ILE A 255 -3.72 -2.30 -16.53
C ILE A 255 -3.93 -3.65 -15.83
N LEU A 256 -5.16 -4.15 -15.78
CA LEU A 256 -5.48 -5.44 -15.15
C LEU A 256 -4.98 -6.61 -16.01
N ILE A 257 -5.15 -6.52 -17.33
CA ILE A 257 -4.63 -7.51 -18.29
C ILE A 257 -3.11 -7.59 -18.19
N ARG A 258 -2.39 -6.48 -18.01
CA ARG A 258 -0.94 -6.51 -17.84
C ARG A 258 -0.52 -7.33 -16.62
N VAL A 259 -1.09 -7.04 -15.45
CA VAL A 259 -0.73 -7.79 -14.23
C VAL A 259 -1.13 -9.25 -14.38
N PHE A 260 -2.32 -9.54 -14.92
CA PHE A 260 -2.78 -10.90 -15.19
C PHE A 260 -1.82 -11.65 -16.11
N ASN A 261 -1.39 -11.04 -17.21
CA ASN A 261 -0.43 -11.63 -18.12
C ASN A 261 0.89 -12.01 -17.41
N PHE A 262 1.37 -11.16 -16.50
CA PHE A 262 2.53 -11.49 -15.67
C PHE A 262 2.22 -12.61 -14.66
N MET A 263 1.04 -12.62 -14.05
CA MET A 263 0.64 -13.71 -13.15
C MET A 263 0.70 -15.07 -13.86
N ILE A 264 0.18 -15.14 -15.09
CA ILE A 264 0.27 -16.33 -15.94
C ILE A 264 1.73 -16.64 -16.32
N GLY A 265 2.48 -15.66 -16.83
CA GLY A 265 3.85 -15.86 -17.31
C GLY A 265 4.84 -16.27 -16.23
N TYR A 266 4.64 -15.81 -14.99
CA TYR A 266 5.48 -16.15 -13.83
C TYR A 266 4.90 -17.29 -12.97
N GLY A 267 3.72 -17.81 -13.30
CA GLY A 267 3.09 -18.91 -12.59
C GLY A 267 2.67 -18.56 -11.15
N VAL A 268 2.26 -17.32 -10.88
CA VAL A 268 1.86 -16.87 -9.54
C VAL A 268 0.35 -16.65 -9.43
N SER A 269 -0.23 -16.98 -8.28
CA SER A 269 -1.66 -16.77 -8.02
C SER A 269 -2.01 -15.38 -7.53
N TYR A 270 -1.03 -14.60 -7.08
CA TYR A 270 -1.27 -13.29 -6.48
C TYR A 270 -0.59 -12.19 -7.29
N GLY A 271 -1.27 -11.07 -7.39
CA GLY A 271 -0.68 -9.85 -7.90
C GLY A 271 -1.43 -8.62 -7.40
N TYR A 272 -0.95 -7.44 -7.73
CA TYR A 272 -1.70 -6.23 -7.47
C TYR A 272 -1.33 -5.09 -8.42
N VAL A 273 -2.17 -4.07 -8.44
CA VAL A 273 -1.83 -2.74 -8.96
C VAL A 273 -1.65 -1.82 -7.77
N ALA A 274 -0.50 -1.16 -7.67
CA ALA A 274 -0.23 -0.13 -6.66
C ALA A 274 -0.29 1.24 -7.30
N ALA A 275 -0.97 2.18 -6.65
CA ALA A 275 -1.11 3.51 -7.22
C ALA A 275 -0.91 4.66 -6.21
N GLY A 276 -0.50 4.32 -4.97
CA GLY A 276 -0.21 5.25 -3.89
C GLY A 276 -1.35 5.33 -2.87
N LYS A 277 -2.53 5.85 -3.27
CA LYS A 277 -3.70 5.97 -2.38
C LYS A 277 -4.69 4.84 -2.50
N PHE A 278 -4.51 3.92 -3.45
CA PHE A 278 -5.26 2.67 -3.45
C PHE A 278 -4.44 1.51 -4.03
N TYR A 279 -4.93 0.32 -3.75
CA TYR A 279 -4.39 -0.95 -4.24
C TYR A 279 -5.52 -1.78 -4.81
N ILE A 280 -5.27 -2.42 -5.95
CA ILE A 280 -6.15 -3.43 -6.50
C ILE A 280 -5.46 -4.77 -6.31
N PHE A 281 -5.85 -5.52 -5.28
CA PHE A 281 -5.33 -6.87 -5.06
C PHE A 281 -5.99 -7.84 -6.02
N LEU A 282 -5.18 -8.68 -6.64
CA LEU A 282 -5.60 -9.62 -7.67
C LEU A 282 -5.30 -11.05 -7.24
N TYR A 283 -6.24 -11.94 -7.52
CA TYR A 283 -6.10 -13.36 -7.31
C TYR A 283 -6.48 -14.14 -8.57
N TYR A 284 -5.63 -15.09 -8.92
CA TYR A 284 -5.80 -16.02 -10.02
C TYR A 284 -5.87 -17.44 -9.47
N ASN A 285 -6.98 -18.11 -9.77
CA ASN A 285 -7.18 -19.52 -9.46
C ASN A 285 -6.88 -20.36 -10.72
N PRO A 286 -5.85 -21.21 -10.73
CA PRO A 286 -5.55 -22.07 -11.88
C PRO A 286 -6.67 -23.02 -12.29
N THR A 287 -7.61 -23.34 -11.39
CA THR A 287 -8.78 -24.17 -11.74
C THR A 287 -9.87 -23.39 -12.47
N GLU A 288 -9.80 -22.06 -12.45
CA GLU A 288 -10.73 -21.14 -13.11
C GLU A 288 -9.94 -20.16 -14.00
N PRO A 289 -9.24 -20.66 -15.04
CA PRO A 289 -8.19 -19.91 -15.73
C PRO A 289 -8.68 -18.67 -16.49
N GLN A 290 -10.00 -18.52 -16.67
CA GLN A 290 -10.63 -17.40 -17.35
C GLN A 290 -11.15 -16.32 -16.39
N THR A 291 -10.94 -16.48 -15.08
CA THR A 291 -11.44 -15.57 -14.05
C THR A 291 -10.29 -14.87 -13.35
N LEU A 292 -10.38 -13.54 -13.27
CA LEU A 292 -9.53 -12.72 -12.42
C LEU A 292 -10.36 -12.22 -11.25
N TYR A 293 -9.92 -12.52 -10.02
CA TYR A 293 -10.56 -11.98 -8.83
C TYR A 293 -9.88 -10.69 -8.40
N HIS A 294 -10.65 -9.72 -7.91
CA HIS A 294 -10.12 -8.43 -7.47
C HIS A 294 -10.64 -7.99 -6.09
N HIS A 295 -9.85 -7.21 -5.37
CA HIS A 295 -10.26 -6.48 -4.18
C HIS A 295 -9.64 -5.09 -4.18
N LEU A 296 -10.48 -4.05 -4.14
CA LEU A 296 -10.04 -2.66 -4.07
C LEU A 296 -9.83 -2.27 -2.60
N CYS A 297 -8.62 -1.84 -2.26
CA CYS A 297 -8.29 -1.28 -0.96
C CYS A 297 -7.97 0.20 -1.11
N VAL A 298 -8.71 1.05 -0.40
CA VAL A 298 -8.48 2.50 -0.30
C VAL A 298 -8.14 2.79 1.16
N PRO A 299 -6.85 2.87 1.56
CA PRO A 299 -6.46 2.98 2.96
C PRO A 299 -7.03 4.22 3.69
N GLU A 300 -7.40 5.27 2.95
CA GLU A 300 -8.07 6.45 3.52
C GLU A 300 -9.46 6.11 4.09
N ASN A 301 -10.21 5.21 3.44
CA ASN A 301 -11.56 4.83 3.84
C ASN A 301 -11.58 3.81 4.99
N VAL A 302 -10.48 3.10 5.22
CA VAL A 302 -10.37 2.07 6.28
C VAL A 302 -10.48 2.71 7.68
N ILE A 303 -10.14 4.00 7.80
CA ILE A 303 -10.12 4.70 9.09
C ILE A 303 -11.38 5.50 9.37
N GLU A 304 -12.20 5.88 8.40
CA GLU A 304 -13.54 6.39 8.72
C GLU A 304 -14.32 5.39 9.60
N MET A 305 -14.10 4.08 9.42
CA MET A 305 -14.65 3.03 10.28
C MET A 305 -13.94 2.92 11.65
N VAL A 306 -12.60 2.87 11.69
CA VAL A 306 -11.83 2.69 12.95
C VAL A 306 -11.84 3.94 13.83
N SER A 307 -11.86 5.14 13.24
CA SER A 307 -11.98 6.41 13.97
C SER A 307 -13.37 6.62 14.55
N PHE A 308 -14.42 6.04 13.94
CA PHE A 308 -15.75 5.99 14.54
C PHE A 308 -15.76 5.10 15.78
N GLU A 309 -15.16 3.90 15.70
CA GLU A 309 -15.04 2.96 16.82
C GLU A 309 -14.18 3.53 17.97
N PHE A 310 -13.05 4.17 17.67
CA PHE A 310 -12.24 4.83 18.70
C PHE A 310 -12.93 6.04 19.35
N ASN A 311 -13.77 6.78 18.61
CA ASN A 311 -14.51 7.92 19.18
C ASN A 311 -15.67 7.48 20.09
N GLU A 312 -16.34 6.36 19.79
CA GLU A 312 -17.37 5.80 20.69
C GLU A 312 -16.78 5.29 22.01
N ASP A 313 -15.63 4.60 21.97
CA ASP A 313 -14.93 4.15 23.18
C ASP A 313 -14.39 5.32 24.02
N THR A 314 -13.99 6.43 23.38
CA THR A 314 -13.53 7.63 24.08
C THR A 314 -14.68 8.43 24.70
N MET A 315 -15.89 8.41 24.12
CA MET A 315 -17.08 9.04 24.71
C MET A 315 -17.66 8.27 25.90
N LEU A 316 -17.49 6.94 25.94
CA LEU A 316 -17.96 6.11 27.07
C LEU A 316 -17.12 6.27 28.36
N HIS A 317 -15.98 6.96 28.32
CA HIS A 317 -15.10 7.17 29.49
C HIS A 317 -15.06 8.62 30.01
N VAL A 318 -15.84 9.54 29.43
CA VAL A 318 -15.93 10.95 29.89
C VAL A 318 -17.29 11.28 30.52
N GLY A 319 -18.20 10.30 30.61
CA GLY A 319 -19.51 10.48 31.23
C GLY A 319 -19.82 9.40 32.25
N LYS A 320 -19.26 9.50 33.46
CA LYS A 320 -19.90 9.07 34.72
C LYS A 320 -19.27 9.75 35.92
#